data_AF-A0A382HQ34-F1
#
_entry.id   AF-A0A382HQ34-F1
#
_cell.length_a   1.000
_cell.length_b   1.000
_cell.length_c   1.000
_cell.angle_alpha   90.00
_cell.angle_beta   90.00
_cell.angle_gamma   90.00
#
_symmetry.space_group_name_H-M   'P 1'
#
loop_
_entity.id
_entity.type
_entity.pdbx_description
1 polymer ?
#
loop_
_entity_poly.entity_id
_entity_poly.type
_entity_poly.pdbx_seq_one_letter_code
_entity_poly.pdbx_strand_id
1 'polypeptide(L)'
;MNLDDSRELKRRLGFGVNLNSDEDRRRLAEVINAKLWFRGQPIVGEESDFALLKTSKHLLANLQEKNRLLADYHCPADARIQAFLDRYLAGCGCDIPRMPTSALQLEHHGLARTLSLPPDKDSYTSEYLDSYRIEQGVLHNPRSDRRTTKGVFHIVEGGLPIPHDKKEVSKAVFAALLAQALSPPESVMEIPFTSSQQERARLFVSLLLRPEVMPGVGGICEERSLETRFFAPGSLVANLDFVESIFGNAGDPYLTENDAALDPFHWTGHTGCVVLAPHLVSIGKKELGLPNVSEATDRQKRDGMCWESADERYNDGGGFKLVCRDASGVMVTLIADNYFGYCKKEVKTQISFSANLLGNTEEEHAGGAVAFSSYDLGEDFQLSAYVKEVD
;
A
#
# COMPACT_ATOMS: atom_id res chain seq x y z
N MET A 1 -2.54 -16.45 11.49
CA MET A 1 -3.29 -15.44 12.29
C MET A 1 -4.06 -16.10 13.44
N ASN A 2 -3.91 -15.66 14.69
CA ASN A 2 -4.71 -16.19 15.82
C ASN A 2 -6.07 -15.46 15.89
N LEU A 3 -7.13 -16.09 15.38
CA LEU A 3 -8.49 -15.54 15.36
C LEU A 3 -9.13 -15.48 16.76
N ASP A 4 -8.49 -16.04 17.79
CA ASP A 4 -9.04 -16.05 19.16
C ASP A 4 -8.63 -14.82 19.99
N ASP A 5 -7.63 -14.02 19.54
CA ASP A 5 -7.28 -12.76 20.20
C ASP A 5 -8.11 -11.58 19.65
N SER A 6 -9.19 -11.26 20.36
CA SER A 6 -10.06 -10.12 20.07
C SER A 6 -9.31 -8.78 20.00
N ARG A 7 -8.20 -8.59 20.74
CA ARG A 7 -7.41 -7.35 20.69
C ARG A 7 -6.60 -7.26 19.39
N GLU A 8 -6.01 -8.37 18.97
CA GLU A 8 -5.26 -8.43 17.71
C GLU A 8 -6.20 -8.19 16.51
N LEU A 9 -7.37 -8.83 16.48
CA LEU A 9 -8.38 -8.64 15.44
C LEU A 9 -8.87 -7.19 15.35
N LYS A 10 -9.10 -6.53 16.50
CA LYS A 10 -9.45 -5.11 16.54
C LYS A 10 -8.34 -4.23 15.98
N ARG A 11 -7.08 -4.47 16.38
CA ARG A 11 -5.93 -3.66 15.96
C ARG A 11 -5.60 -3.83 14.48
N ARG A 12 -5.63 -5.07 13.98
CA ARG A 12 -5.19 -5.40 12.60
C ARG A 12 -6.31 -5.23 11.58
N LEU A 13 -7.53 -5.66 11.89
CA LEU A 13 -8.65 -5.76 10.96
C LEU A 13 -9.85 -4.88 11.33
N GLY A 14 -9.80 -4.16 12.46
CA GLY A 14 -10.91 -3.34 12.92
C GLY A 14 -12.15 -4.14 13.34
N PHE A 15 -12.02 -5.44 13.60
CA PHE A 15 -13.17 -6.28 13.88
C PHE A 15 -13.89 -5.85 15.16
N GLY A 16 -15.18 -5.52 15.07
CA GLY A 16 -15.97 -5.02 16.20
C GLY A 16 -15.68 -3.57 16.61
N VAL A 17 -14.97 -2.79 15.78
CA VAL A 17 -14.80 -1.34 15.97
C VAL A 17 -15.85 -0.59 15.15
N ASN A 18 -16.63 0.28 15.80
CA ASN A 18 -17.61 1.12 15.11
C ASN A 18 -17.00 2.50 14.80
N LEU A 19 -16.26 2.58 13.69
CA LEU A 19 -15.69 3.84 13.19
C LEU A 19 -16.76 4.88 12.78
N ASN A 20 -18.05 4.51 12.81
CA ASN A 20 -19.14 5.45 12.64
C ASN A 20 -19.61 6.11 13.94
N SER A 21 -19.16 5.65 15.11
CA SER A 21 -19.48 6.29 16.38
C SER A 21 -18.74 7.63 16.53
N ASP A 22 -19.41 8.63 17.12
CA ASP A 22 -18.81 9.95 17.36
C ASP A 22 -17.64 9.88 18.34
N GLU A 23 -17.69 8.96 19.31
CA GLU A 23 -16.64 8.75 20.30
C GLU A 23 -15.34 8.26 19.66
N ASP A 24 -15.41 7.18 18.86
CA ASP A 24 -14.23 6.64 18.17
C ASP A 24 -13.66 7.64 17.17
N ARG A 25 -14.52 8.38 16.46
CA ARG A 25 -14.11 9.42 15.51
C ARG A 25 -13.35 10.54 16.21
N ARG A 26 -13.85 11.06 17.34
CA ARG A 26 -13.16 12.11 18.11
C ARG A 26 -11.81 11.62 18.62
N ARG A 27 -11.77 10.40 19.16
CA ARG A 27 -10.52 9.78 19.63
C ARG A 27 -9.49 9.64 18.51
N LEU A 28 -9.87 9.15 17.34
CA LEU A 28 -8.97 9.00 16.20
C LEU A 28 -8.55 10.36 15.61
N ALA A 29 -9.46 11.34 15.58
CA ALA A 29 -9.15 12.70 15.16
C ALA A 29 -8.08 13.35 16.07
N GLU A 30 -8.16 13.14 17.38
CA GLU A 30 -7.14 13.60 18.32
C GLU A 30 -5.77 12.95 18.08
N VAL A 31 -5.73 11.64 17.81
CA VAL A 31 -4.49 10.92 17.45
C VAL A 31 -3.91 11.44 16.13
N ILE A 32 -4.76 11.68 15.12
CA ILE A 32 -4.34 12.23 13.83
C ILE A 32 -3.76 13.63 14.00
N ASN A 33 -4.45 14.52 14.74
CA ASN A 33 -3.95 15.86 15.01
C ASN A 33 -2.61 15.82 15.76
N ALA A 34 -2.43 14.93 16.74
CA ALA A 34 -1.14 14.75 17.39
C ALA A 34 -0.03 14.32 16.41
N LYS A 35 -0.33 13.42 15.47
CA LYS A 35 0.61 13.00 14.43
C LYS A 35 0.96 14.10 13.43
N LEU A 36 -0.02 14.90 13.01
CA LEU A 36 0.19 16.03 12.12
C LEU A 36 1.04 17.10 12.80
N TRP A 37 0.66 17.49 14.03
CA TRP A 37 1.39 18.46 14.83
C TRP A 37 2.85 18.06 15.03
N PHE A 38 3.08 16.81 15.42
CA PHE A 38 4.40 16.22 15.59
C PHE A 38 5.29 16.30 14.35
N ARG A 39 4.68 16.27 13.16
CA ARG A 39 5.37 16.38 11.86
C ARG A 39 5.46 17.83 11.35
N GLY A 40 5.04 18.82 12.15
CA GLY A 40 4.98 20.22 11.76
C GLY A 40 3.93 20.50 10.67
N GLN A 41 2.92 19.65 10.57
CA GLN A 41 1.79 19.81 9.65
C GLN A 41 0.63 20.50 10.37
N PRO A 42 -0.24 21.24 9.66
CA PRO A 42 -1.40 21.88 10.27
C PRO A 42 -2.37 20.84 10.82
N ILE A 43 -2.96 21.16 11.97
CA ILE A 43 -4.01 20.38 12.63
C ILE A 43 -5.40 20.95 12.31
N VAL A 44 -6.45 20.16 12.57
CA VAL A 44 -7.85 20.61 12.49
C VAL A 44 -8.39 20.90 13.89
N GLY A 45 -8.83 22.13 14.13
CA GLY A 45 -9.24 22.61 15.46
C GLY A 45 -8.09 23.29 16.21
N GLU A 46 -8.30 23.63 17.49
CA GLU A 46 -7.30 24.32 18.31
C GLU A 46 -6.50 23.34 19.18
N GLU A 47 -5.22 23.62 19.42
CA GLU A 47 -4.37 22.79 20.30
C GLU A 47 -4.98 22.62 21.72
N SER A 48 -5.72 23.62 22.20
CA SER A 48 -6.36 23.62 23.52
C SER A 48 -7.47 22.58 23.67
N ASP A 49 -8.02 22.13 22.55
CA ASP A 49 -9.19 21.23 22.50
C ASP A 49 -8.79 19.76 22.63
N PHE A 50 -7.50 19.46 22.44
CA PHE A 50 -6.95 18.11 22.47
C PHE A 50 -6.16 17.87 23.76
N ALA A 51 -6.70 17.01 24.63
CA ALA A 51 -6.09 16.67 25.92
C ALA A 51 -4.69 16.07 25.75
N LEU A 52 -4.48 15.25 24.73
CA LEU A 52 -3.20 14.63 24.39
C LEU A 52 -2.14 15.68 24.03
N LEU A 53 -2.47 16.62 23.15
CA LEU A 53 -1.56 17.70 22.75
C LEU A 53 -1.26 18.62 23.92
N LYS A 54 -2.28 19.04 24.68
CA LYS A 54 -2.14 19.93 25.84
C LYS A 54 -1.20 19.37 26.91
N THR A 55 -1.31 18.07 27.19
CA THR A 55 -0.54 17.41 28.26
C THR A 55 0.86 16.99 27.79
N SER A 56 1.01 16.69 26.50
CA SER A 56 2.22 16.04 25.96
C SER A 56 3.07 16.95 25.06
N LYS A 57 2.75 18.25 24.95
CA LYS A 57 3.39 19.20 24.04
C LYS A 57 4.92 19.18 24.09
N HIS A 58 5.52 19.22 25.29
CA HIS A 58 6.97 19.20 25.45
C HIS A 58 7.60 17.88 25.00
N LEU A 59 6.92 16.76 25.24
CA LEU A 59 7.38 15.44 24.80
C LEU A 59 7.32 15.34 23.26
N LEU A 60 6.21 15.76 22.66
CA LEU A 60 6.03 15.76 21.21
C LEU A 60 7.04 16.71 20.52
N ALA A 61 7.28 17.89 21.09
CA ALA A 61 8.30 18.83 20.59
C ALA A 61 9.72 18.22 20.66
N ASN A 62 10.06 17.54 21.76
CA ASN A 62 11.35 16.87 21.88
C ASN A 62 11.52 15.75 20.85
N LEU A 63 10.46 14.95 20.64
CA LEU A 63 10.46 13.92 19.61
C LEU A 63 10.61 14.55 18.22
N GLN A 64 10.05 15.74 17.96
CA GLN A 64 10.11 16.40 16.66
C GLN A 64 11.55 16.80 16.33
N GLU A 65 12.29 17.35 17.30
CA GLU A 65 13.71 17.66 17.13
C GLU A 65 14.55 16.39 16.91
N LYS A 66 14.24 15.29 17.61
CA LYS A 66 14.90 14.00 17.37
C LYS A 66 14.61 13.46 15.97
N ASN A 67 13.39 13.61 15.47
CA ASN A 67 13.06 13.20 14.10
C ASN A 67 13.79 14.03 13.05
N ARG A 68 14.09 15.31 13.31
CA ARG A 68 14.95 16.11 12.42
C ARG A 68 16.37 15.57 12.37
N LEU A 69 16.91 15.09 13.48
CA LEU A 69 18.22 14.42 13.51
C LEU A 69 18.22 13.07 12.77
N LEU A 70 17.07 12.39 12.75
CA LEU A 70 16.85 11.11 12.08
C LEU A 70 16.19 11.28 10.70
N ALA A 71 16.29 12.46 10.08
CA ALA A 71 15.58 12.76 8.83
C ALA A 71 15.90 11.79 7.69
N ASP A 72 17.10 11.21 7.69
CA ASP A 72 17.57 10.26 6.68
C ASP A 72 17.40 8.79 7.09
N TYR A 73 16.90 8.51 8.30
CA TYR A 73 16.77 7.16 8.81
C TYR A 73 15.53 6.46 8.23
N HIS A 74 15.75 5.34 7.55
CA HIS A 74 14.69 4.45 7.10
C HIS A 74 14.39 3.40 8.16
N CYS A 75 13.10 3.04 8.31
CA CYS A 75 12.75 1.83 9.04
C CYS A 75 13.36 0.58 8.35
N PRO A 76 13.50 -0.57 9.04
CA PRO A 76 14.17 -1.74 8.47
C PRO A 76 13.61 -2.21 7.11
N ALA A 77 12.29 -2.20 6.94
CA ALA A 77 11.65 -2.54 5.68
C ALA A 77 11.99 -1.55 4.56
N ASP A 78 11.92 -0.25 4.83
CA ASP A 78 12.26 0.81 3.87
C ASP A 78 13.75 0.79 3.53
N ALA A 79 14.62 0.44 4.49
CA ALA A 79 16.05 0.28 4.27
C ALA A 79 16.39 -0.89 3.33
N ARG A 80 15.66 -2.02 3.45
CA ARG A 80 15.78 -3.15 2.51
C ARG A 80 15.37 -2.74 1.09
N ILE A 81 14.29 -1.96 0.97
CA ILE A 81 13.82 -1.41 -0.32
C ILE A 81 14.85 -0.44 -0.91
N GLN A 82 15.36 0.52 -0.12
CA GLN A 82 16.36 1.47 -0.58
C GLN A 82 17.65 0.77 -1.01
N ALA A 83 18.14 -0.19 -0.21
CA ALA A 83 19.34 -0.93 -0.55
C ALA A 83 19.17 -1.75 -1.85
N PHE A 84 17.97 -2.26 -2.14
CA PHE A 84 17.66 -2.86 -3.42
C PHE A 84 17.71 -1.83 -4.56
N LEU A 85 17.04 -0.68 -4.42
CA LEU A 85 17.05 0.38 -5.44
C LEU A 85 18.48 0.86 -5.75
N ASP A 86 19.28 1.09 -4.71
CA ASP A 86 20.67 1.54 -4.81
C ASP A 86 21.51 0.54 -5.61
N ARG A 87 21.39 -0.76 -5.32
CA ARG A 87 22.11 -1.81 -6.05
C ARG A 87 21.58 -2.01 -7.47
N TYR A 88 20.27 -2.02 -7.65
CA TYR A 88 19.63 -2.32 -8.92
C TYR A 88 19.89 -1.24 -9.97
N LEU A 89 19.93 0.03 -9.54
CA LEU A 89 20.15 1.21 -10.38
C LEU A 89 21.61 1.67 -10.41
N ALA A 90 22.51 1.01 -9.66
CA ALA A 90 23.94 1.29 -9.72
C ALA A 90 24.48 1.22 -11.16
N GLY A 91 25.33 2.19 -11.52
CA GLY A 91 25.98 2.23 -12.83
C GLY A 91 25.09 2.68 -14.00
N CYS A 92 23.82 3.03 -13.76
CA CYS A 92 22.91 3.52 -14.81
C CYS A 92 23.15 5.00 -15.18
N GLY A 93 24.05 5.70 -14.49
CA GLY A 93 24.34 7.12 -14.73
C GLY A 93 23.18 8.06 -14.39
N CYS A 94 22.21 7.60 -13.60
CA CYS A 94 21.08 8.39 -13.11
C CYS A 94 21.14 8.56 -11.59
N ASP A 95 20.50 9.62 -11.09
CA ASP A 95 20.27 9.78 -9.66
C ASP A 95 19.28 8.72 -9.17
N ILE A 96 19.60 8.08 -8.05
CA ILE A 96 18.77 7.03 -7.46
C ILE A 96 17.80 7.70 -6.49
N PRO A 97 16.47 7.64 -6.74
CA PRO A 97 15.50 8.26 -5.85
C PRO A 97 15.50 7.61 -4.47
N ARG A 98 15.30 8.44 -3.44
CA ARG A 98 15.27 8.00 -2.04
C ARG A 98 13.83 7.86 -1.54
N MET A 99 13.50 6.74 -0.90
CA MET A 99 12.19 6.51 -0.29
C MET A 99 11.88 7.56 0.79
N PRO A 100 10.62 8.01 0.91
CA PRO A 100 10.25 9.08 1.83
C PRO A 100 10.33 8.63 3.29
N THR A 101 11.08 9.36 4.11
CA THR A 101 11.26 9.10 5.55
C THR A 101 10.19 9.78 6.42
N SER A 102 9.60 10.87 5.92
CA SER A 102 8.65 11.71 6.65
C SER A 102 7.17 11.31 6.47
N ALA A 103 6.89 10.18 5.83
CA ALA A 103 5.53 9.68 5.63
C ALA A 103 4.79 9.46 6.96
N LEU A 104 3.51 9.81 7.01
CA LEU A 104 2.62 9.53 8.14
C LEU A 104 2.34 8.03 8.18
N GLN A 105 2.84 7.37 9.23
CA GLN A 105 2.62 5.95 9.45
C GLN A 105 1.18 5.70 9.94
N LEU A 106 0.57 4.67 9.38
CA LEU A 106 -0.72 4.13 9.77
C LEU A 106 -0.47 2.84 10.57
N GLU A 107 -0.27 2.95 11.88
CA GLU A 107 0.10 1.81 12.73
C GLU A 107 -1.08 1.06 13.34
N HIS A 108 -2.29 1.60 13.21
CA HIS A 108 -3.52 1.02 13.76
C HIS A 108 -4.68 1.18 12.79
N HIS A 109 -5.53 0.15 12.73
CA HIS A 109 -6.73 0.14 11.91
C HIS A 109 -7.65 1.33 12.23
N GLY A 110 -8.11 2.00 11.17
CA GLY A 110 -9.08 3.09 11.22
C GLY A 110 -8.47 4.48 11.08
N LEU A 111 -7.15 4.65 11.26
CA LEU A 111 -6.47 5.92 10.98
C LEU A 111 -6.63 6.31 9.51
N ALA A 112 -6.43 5.35 8.59
CA ALA A 112 -6.59 5.56 7.16
C ALA A 112 -8.00 6.06 6.82
N ARG A 113 -9.03 5.39 7.35
CA ARG A 113 -10.43 5.76 7.13
C ARG A 113 -10.77 7.14 7.66
N THR A 114 -10.31 7.48 8.86
CA THR A 114 -10.54 8.81 9.43
C THR A 114 -9.80 9.89 8.64
N LEU A 115 -8.60 9.60 8.12
CA LEU A 115 -7.85 10.53 7.27
C LEU A 115 -8.51 10.80 5.90
N SER A 116 -9.35 9.88 5.41
CA SER A 116 -9.99 9.95 4.09
C SER A 116 -11.10 11.00 3.97
N LEU A 117 -11.52 11.63 5.07
CA LEU A 117 -12.57 12.64 5.09
C LEU A 117 -12.25 13.74 6.11
N PRO A 118 -12.64 15.01 5.85
CA PRO A 118 -12.59 16.06 6.87
C PRO A 118 -13.47 15.70 8.08
N PRO A 119 -13.08 16.07 9.32
CA PRO A 119 -13.83 15.71 10.52
C PRO A 119 -15.18 16.44 10.63
N ASP A 120 -15.33 17.59 9.94
CA ASP A 120 -16.48 18.48 9.97
C ASP A 120 -17.45 18.30 8.78
N LYS A 121 -17.16 17.40 7.83
CA LYS A 121 -18.01 17.16 6.67
C LYS A 121 -18.14 15.68 6.32
N ASP A 122 -19.22 15.37 5.63
CA ASP A 122 -19.52 14.02 5.14
C ASP A 122 -19.07 13.80 3.69
N SER A 123 -18.41 14.77 3.06
CA SER A 123 -17.92 14.65 1.70
C SER A 123 -16.55 15.31 1.49
N TYR A 124 -15.81 14.77 0.54
CA TYR A 124 -14.53 15.27 0.07
C TYR A 124 -14.38 15.01 -1.43
N THR A 125 -13.85 15.98 -2.17
CA THR A 125 -13.63 15.90 -3.62
C THR A 125 -12.23 16.38 -3.96
N SER A 126 -11.57 15.65 -4.85
CA SER A 126 -10.24 15.95 -5.40
C SER A 126 -10.19 15.60 -6.88
N GLU A 127 -9.05 15.83 -7.54
CA GLU A 127 -8.85 15.43 -8.94
C GLU A 127 -9.03 13.91 -9.17
N TYR A 128 -8.65 13.09 -8.18
CA TYR A 128 -8.59 11.64 -8.34
C TYR A 128 -9.70 10.89 -7.63
N LEU A 129 -10.39 11.52 -6.67
CA LEU A 129 -11.28 10.80 -5.76
C LEU A 129 -12.38 11.70 -5.20
N ASP A 130 -13.62 11.22 -5.31
CA ASP A 130 -14.75 11.68 -4.51
C ASP A 130 -15.01 10.69 -3.38
N SER A 131 -15.17 11.20 -2.17
CA SER A 131 -15.38 10.40 -0.96
C SER A 131 -16.57 10.90 -0.18
N TYR A 132 -17.34 9.97 0.37
CA TYR A 132 -18.57 10.25 1.11
C TYR A 132 -18.66 9.37 2.35
N ARG A 133 -19.08 9.97 3.45
CA ARG A 133 -19.55 9.25 4.63
C ARG A 133 -21.00 8.86 4.40
N ILE A 134 -21.31 7.59 4.60
CA ILE A 134 -22.67 7.05 4.43
C ILE A 134 -23.03 6.20 5.66
N GLU A 135 -24.31 5.89 5.83
CA GLU A 135 -24.78 5.12 6.99
C GLU A 135 -24.08 3.75 7.11
N GLN A 136 -23.81 3.11 5.99
CA GLN A 136 -23.16 1.80 5.90
C GLN A 136 -21.63 1.85 6.12
N GLY A 137 -21.02 3.04 6.16
CA GLY A 137 -19.57 3.20 6.25
C GLY A 137 -19.05 4.36 5.40
N VAL A 138 -18.19 4.04 4.43
CA VAL A 138 -17.57 5.02 3.55
C VAL A 138 -17.73 4.59 2.08
N LEU A 139 -17.98 5.56 1.21
CA LEU A 139 -18.06 5.40 -0.23
C LEU A 139 -16.94 6.20 -0.88
N HIS A 140 -16.20 5.56 -1.78
CA HIS A 140 -15.10 6.16 -2.52
C HIS A 140 -15.28 5.91 -4.02
N ASN A 141 -15.42 7.00 -4.79
CA ASN A 141 -15.55 6.98 -6.24
C ASN A 141 -14.26 7.54 -6.87
N PRO A 142 -13.32 6.67 -7.29
CA PRO A 142 -12.10 7.12 -7.96
C PRO A 142 -12.40 7.62 -9.37
N ARG A 143 -11.52 8.45 -9.93
CA ARG A 143 -11.65 9.01 -11.29
C ARG A 143 -11.83 7.94 -12.37
N SER A 144 -11.10 6.83 -12.25
CA SER A 144 -11.26 5.64 -13.10
C SER A 144 -12.21 4.65 -12.41
N ASP A 145 -13.35 4.33 -13.02
CA ASP A 145 -14.37 3.44 -12.42
C ASP A 145 -14.04 1.93 -12.56
N ARG A 146 -13.07 1.58 -13.40
CA ARG A 146 -12.70 0.20 -13.69
C ARG A 146 -11.22 0.03 -14.01
N ARG A 147 -10.76 -1.20 -13.86
CA ARG A 147 -9.39 -1.62 -14.20
C ARG A 147 -9.24 -1.93 -15.69
N THR A 148 -8.14 -1.49 -16.28
CA THR A 148 -7.69 -1.88 -17.62
C THR A 148 -6.61 -2.95 -17.51
N THR A 149 -6.58 -3.89 -18.46
CA THR A 149 -5.57 -4.97 -18.49
C THR A 149 -4.65 -4.89 -19.70
N LYS A 150 -5.13 -4.37 -20.83
CA LYS A 150 -4.37 -4.27 -22.07
C LYS A 150 -3.28 -3.21 -21.93
N GLY A 151 -2.02 -3.64 -22.01
CA GLY A 151 -0.86 -2.72 -22.05
C GLY A 151 -0.54 -2.01 -20.74
N VAL A 152 -1.07 -2.47 -19.61
CA VAL A 152 -0.93 -1.82 -18.28
C VAL A 152 0.26 -2.34 -17.49
N PHE A 153 0.75 -3.56 -17.76
CA PHE A 153 1.80 -4.19 -16.96
C PHE A 153 3.18 -4.02 -17.62
N HIS A 154 3.99 -3.14 -17.04
CA HIS A 154 5.34 -2.83 -17.45
C HIS A 154 6.37 -3.40 -16.47
N ILE A 155 7.55 -3.71 -16.98
CA ILE A 155 8.58 -4.45 -16.25
C ILE A 155 9.95 -3.84 -16.58
N VAL A 156 10.71 -3.53 -15.54
CA VAL A 156 12.06 -2.99 -15.67
C VAL A 156 13.05 -4.09 -16.08
N GLU A 157 13.95 -3.78 -17.00
CA GLU A 157 15.05 -4.65 -17.42
C GLU A 157 16.15 -4.81 -16.35
N GLY A 158 16.99 -5.83 -16.52
CA GLY A 158 18.17 -6.07 -15.68
C GLY A 158 17.93 -6.78 -14.35
N GLY A 159 16.73 -7.35 -14.17
CA GLY A 159 16.36 -8.23 -13.07
C GLY A 159 16.04 -9.64 -13.57
N LEU A 160 14.95 -10.23 -13.07
CA LEU A 160 14.45 -11.52 -13.59
C LEU A 160 13.93 -11.38 -15.04
N PRO A 161 13.93 -12.47 -15.84
CA PRO A 161 13.45 -12.45 -17.22
C PRO A 161 12.05 -11.83 -17.37
N ILE A 162 11.88 -11.06 -18.43
CA ILE A 162 10.63 -10.34 -18.73
C ILE A 162 9.73 -11.23 -19.58
N PRO A 163 8.51 -11.58 -19.13
CA PRO A 163 7.58 -12.32 -19.94
C PRO A 163 7.26 -11.59 -21.26
N HIS A 164 7.15 -12.34 -22.35
CA HIS A 164 7.01 -11.79 -23.70
C HIS A 164 5.81 -10.84 -23.85
N ASP A 165 4.73 -11.11 -23.12
CA ASP A 165 3.47 -10.37 -23.16
C ASP A 165 3.48 -9.06 -22.36
N LYS A 166 4.59 -8.73 -21.68
CA LYS A 166 4.76 -7.52 -20.86
C LYS A 166 5.58 -6.47 -21.59
N LYS A 167 5.35 -5.19 -21.27
CA LYS A 167 6.16 -4.10 -21.81
C LYS A 167 7.47 -3.98 -21.05
N GLU A 168 8.59 -3.98 -21.76
CA GLU A 168 9.94 -3.84 -21.20
C GLU A 168 10.31 -2.36 -21.05
N VAL A 169 10.88 -1.97 -19.92
CA VAL A 169 11.24 -0.59 -19.59
C VAL A 169 12.70 -0.53 -19.15
N SER A 170 13.46 0.46 -19.63
CA SER A 170 14.86 0.60 -19.23
C SER A 170 15.01 1.04 -17.78
N LYS A 171 16.17 0.73 -17.18
CA LYS A 171 16.48 1.17 -15.80
C LYS A 171 16.45 2.68 -15.63
N ALA A 172 16.95 3.43 -16.62
CA ALA A 172 16.96 4.89 -16.59
C ALA A 172 15.54 5.49 -16.58
N VAL A 173 14.63 4.95 -17.41
CA VAL A 173 13.22 5.38 -17.46
C VAL A 173 12.52 5.04 -16.15
N PHE A 174 12.79 3.88 -15.55
CA PHE A 174 12.26 3.53 -14.24
C PHE A 174 12.74 4.50 -13.15
N ALA A 175 14.03 4.82 -13.12
CA ALA A 175 14.58 5.79 -12.16
C ALA A 175 13.90 7.17 -12.30
N ALA A 176 13.71 7.65 -13.54
CA ALA A 176 13.00 8.90 -13.81
C ALA A 176 11.53 8.85 -13.34
N LEU A 177 10.80 7.77 -13.63
CA LEU A 177 9.42 7.59 -13.17
C LEU A 177 9.32 7.48 -11.65
N LEU A 178 10.27 6.79 -11.01
CA LEU A 178 10.33 6.68 -9.55
C LEU A 178 10.61 8.05 -8.91
N ALA A 179 11.51 8.86 -9.47
CA ALA A 179 11.78 10.22 -9.00
C ALA A 179 10.50 11.08 -9.01
N GLN A 180 9.74 11.00 -10.11
CA GLN A 180 8.46 11.69 -10.27
C GLN A 180 7.38 11.12 -9.33
N ALA A 181 7.36 9.81 -9.10
CA ALA A 181 6.41 9.17 -8.19
C ALA A 181 6.61 9.62 -6.73
N LEU A 182 7.87 9.86 -6.34
CA LEU A 182 8.25 10.32 -5.01
C LEU A 182 8.22 11.85 -4.85
N SER A 183 7.96 12.58 -5.94
CA SER A 183 7.80 14.05 -5.97
C SER A 183 6.43 14.46 -6.56
N PRO A 184 5.31 13.99 -5.99
CA PRO A 184 3.97 14.32 -6.48
C PRO A 184 3.66 15.82 -6.35
N PRO A 185 2.79 16.37 -7.22
CA PRO A 185 2.30 17.74 -7.08
C PRO A 185 1.61 17.98 -5.72
N GLU A 186 1.67 19.21 -5.22
CA GLU A 186 1.09 19.59 -3.93
C GLU A 186 -0.40 19.22 -3.80
N SER A 187 -1.17 19.36 -4.89
CA SER A 187 -2.60 19.01 -4.93
C SER A 187 -2.87 17.53 -4.64
N VAL A 188 -1.93 16.64 -5.04
CA VAL A 188 -2.05 15.19 -4.81
C VAL A 188 -1.61 14.82 -3.40
N MET A 189 -0.77 15.65 -2.78
CA MET A 189 -0.26 15.44 -1.43
C MET A 189 -1.22 15.88 -0.32
N GLU A 190 -2.27 16.64 -0.65
CA GLU A 190 -3.22 17.17 0.35
C GLU A 190 -3.97 16.04 1.07
N ILE A 191 -3.95 16.06 2.40
CA ILE A 191 -4.67 15.10 3.24
C ILE A 191 -6.15 15.52 3.34
N PRO A 192 -7.12 14.65 2.99
CA PRO A 192 -8.54 14.97 3.05
C PRO A 192 -9.02 15.45 4.43
N PHE A 193 -8.48 14.88 5.51
CA PHE A 193 -8.76 15.30 6.89
C PHE A 193 -8.63 16.82 7.11
N THR A 194 -7.66 17.46 6.46
CA THR A 194 -7.41 18.91 6.60
C THR A 194 -8.03 19.75 5.48
N SER A 195 -8.89 19.18 4.64
CA SER A 195 -9.35 19.87 3.42
C SER A 195 -10.33 21.02 3.67
N SER A 196 -10.98 21.06 4.84
CA SER A 196 -11.98 22.06 5.22
C SER A 196 -11.39 23.40 5.70
N GLN A 197 -10.08 23.46 5.93
CA GLN A 197 -9.36 24.66 6.37
C GLN A 197 -8.49 25.27 5.25
N GLN A 198 -7.97 26.49 5.51
CA GLN A 198 -7.09 27.20 4.59
C GLN A 198 -5.69 26.59 4.51
N GLU A 199 -5.07 26.33 5.67
CA GLU A 199 -3.77 25.67 5.74
C GLU A 199 -3.94 24.15 5.75
N ARG A 200 -3.53 23.47 4.68
CA ARG A 200 -3.75 22.03 4.49
C ARG A 200 -2.46 21.24 4.68
N ALA A 201 -2.58 20.06 5.29
CA ALA A 201 -1.44 19.16 5.46
C ALA A 201 -1.10 18.47 4.14
N ARG A 202 0.20 18.39 3.82
CA ARG A 202 0.72 17.82 2.57
C ARG A 202 1.86 16.87 2.87
N LEU A 203 1.60 15.57 2.76
CA LEU A 203 2.58 14.53 3.07
C LEU A 203 2.17 13.18 2.47
N PHE A 204 3.15 12.30 2.35
CA PHE A 204 2.89 10.89 2.09
C PHE A 204 2.25 10.25 3.33
N VAL A 205 1.40 9.26 3.09
CA VAL A 205 0.92 8.29 4.06
C VAL A 205 1.52 6.93 3.74
N SER A 206 1.80 6.12 4.76
CA SER A 206 2.34 4.78 4.54
C SER A 206 1.82 3.74 5.51
N LEU A 207 1.76 2.49 5.01
CA LEU A 207 1.23 1.33 5.70
C LEU A 207 2.19 0.15 5.58
N LEU A 208 2.37 -0.61 6.66
CA LEU A 208 3.03 -1.92 6.64
C LEU A 208 1.95 -3.00 6.60
N LEU A 209 2.09 -3.93 5.65
CA LEU A 209 1.28 -5.13 5.53
C LEU A 209 2.15 -6.37 5.76
N ARG A 210 1.54 -7.44 6.28
CA ARG A 210 2.15 -8.77 6.38
C ARG A 210 1.28 -9.84 5.70
N PRO A 211 1.06 -9.76 4.37
CA PRO A 211 0.20 -10.72 3.69
C PRO A 211 0.79 -12.13 3.76
N GLU A 212 -0.06 -13.10 4.06
CA GLU A 212 0.31 -14.52 4.08
C GLU A 212 0.73 -14.99 2.68
N VAL A 213 1.76 -15.83 2.64
CA VAL A 213 2.29 -16.45 1.41
C VAL A 213 2.27 -17.96 1.53
N MET A 214 2.69 -18.49 2.68
CA MET A 214 2.72 -19.92 2.95
C MET A 214 1.81 -20.21 4.16
N PRO A 215 0.73 -20.98 3.99
CA PRO A 215 -0.16 -21.31 5.09
C PRO A 215 0.50 -22.28 6.07
N GLY A 216 0.12 -22.18 7.34
CA GLY A 216 0.54 -23.12 8.38
C GLY A 216 -0.20 -24.45 8.26
N VAL A 217 0.53 -25.57 8.36
CA VAL A 217 -0.03 -26.92 8.40
C VAL A 217 0.53 -27.65 9.61
N GLY A 218 -0.36 -28.02 10.55
CA GLY A 218 0.02 -28.60 11.84
C GLY A 218 0.96 -29.80 11.71
N GLY A 219 2.11 -29.72 12.38
CA GLY A 219 3.15 -30.75 12.36
C GLY A 219 4.03 -30.78 11.10
N ILE A 220 3.79 -29.90 10.12
CA ILE A 220 4.52 -29.86 8.84
C ILE A 220 5.26 -28.52 8.68
N CYS A 221 4.54 -27.40 8.74
CA CYS A 221 5.13 -26.08 8.53
C CYS A 221 4.36 -24.96 9.25
N GLU A 222 5.09 -23.92 9.61
CA GLU A 222 4.54 -22.67 10.16
C GLU A 222 4.06 -21.74 9.04
N GLU A 223 3.11 -20.86 9.39
CA GLU A 223 2.64 -19.77 8.51
C GLU A 223 3.78 -18.79 8.23
N ARG A 224 3.97 -18.38 6.97
CA ARG A 224 4.92 -17.33 6.59
C ARG A 224 4.28 -16.25 5.75
N SER A 225 4.67 -15.02 6.04
CA SER A 225 4.17 -13.81 5.37
C SER A 225 5.29 -13.06 4.67
N LEU A 226 4.93 -12.39 3.57
CA LEU A 226 5.71 -11.31 2.96
C LEU A 226 5.56 -10.06 3.85
N GLU A 227 6.52 -9.14 3.84
CA GLU A 227 6.28 -7.76 4.29
C GLU A 227 6.10 -6.84 3.08
N THR A 228 5.11 -5.95 3.12
CA THR A 228 4.88 -4.97 2.04
C THR A 228 4.71 -3.57 2.61
N ARG A 229 5.48 -2.62 2.06
CA ARG A 229 5.35 -1.19 2.33
C ARG A 229 4.49 -0.52 1.25
N PHE A 230 3.38 0.07 1.66
CA PHE A 230 2.55 0.90 0.79
C PHE A 230 2.82 2.37 1.07
N PHE A 231 3.06 3.14 0.01
CA PHE A 231 3.19 4.59 0.02
C PHE A 231 2.16 5.21 -0.90
N ALA A 232 1.47 6.23 -0.41
CA ALA A 232 0.56 7.01 -1.22
C ALA A 232 0.63 8.50 -0.83
N PRO A 233 0.49 9.42 -1.80
CA PRO A 233 0.19 10.81 -1.52
C PRO A 233 -1.07 10.93 -0.64
N GLY A 234 -1.14 11.98 0.17
CA GLY A 234 -2.20 12.18 1.16
C GLY A 234 -3.63 12.08 0.59
N SER A 235 -3.85 12.59 -0.62
CA SER A 235 -5.19 12.57 -1.25
C SER A 235 -5.70 11.16 -1.57
N LEU A 236 -4.80 10.17 -1.57
CA LEU A 236 -5.08 8.77 -1.90
C LEU A 236 -5.06 7.86 -0.67
N VAL A 237 -5.16 8.41 0.55
CA VAL A 237 -5.17 7.64 1.81
C VAL A 237 -6.30 6.61 1.88
N ALA A 238 -7.41 6.82 1.16
CA ALA A 238 -8.49 5.84 1.03
C ALA A 238 -8.00 4.50 0.44
N ASN A 239 -7.00 4.53 -0.46
CA ASN A 239 -6.42 3.30 -1.01
C ASN A 239 -5.70 2.48 0.07
N LEU A 240 -5.15 3.13 1.09
CA LEU A 240 -4.51 2.47 2.23
C LEU A 240 -5.55 1.88 3.18
N ASP A 241 -6.67 2.57 3.44
CA ASP A 241 -7.83 2.00 4.16
C ASP A 241 -8.34 0.71 3.47
N PHE A 242 -8.40 0.73 2.15
CA PHE A 242 -8.83 -0.42 1.37
C PHE A 242 -7.90 -1.64 1.52
N VAL A 243 -6.58 -1.47 1.36
CA VAL A 243 -5.65 -2.61 1.51
C VAL A 243 -5.46 -3.03 2.96
N GLU A 244 -5.54 -2.10 3.91
CA GLU A 244 -5.55 -2.37 5.35
C GLU A 244 -6.74 -3.27 5.72
N SER A 245 -7.94 -2.95 5.22
CA SER A 245 -9.15 -3.72 5.48
C SER A 245 -9.10 -5.15 4.89
N ILE A 246 -8.31 -5.38 3.83
CA ILE A 246 -8.18 -6.69 3.17
C ILE A 246 -7.07 -7.54 3.78
N PHE A 247 -5.90 -6.94 4.03
CA PHE A 247 -4.67 -7.66 4.37
C PHE A 247 -4.19 -7.43 5.82
N GLY A 248 -4.86 -6.53 6.55
CA GLY A 248 -4.58 -6.20 7.93
C GLY A 248 -3.41 -5.24 8.12
N ASN A 249 -3.49 -4.44 9.18
CA ASN A 249 -2.42 -3.54 9.61
C ASN A 249 -1.31 -4.34 10.35
N ALA A 250 -0.04 -4.12 9.98
CA ALA A 250 1.12 -4.77 10.62
C ALA A 250 1.90 -3.86 11.58
N GLY A 251 1.32 -2.75 12.02
CA GLY A 251 1.88 -1.87 13.03
C GLY A 251 2.83 -0.80 12.48
N ASP A 252 3.53 -0.15 13.41
CA ASP A 252 4.54 0.85 13.09
C ASP A 252 5.83 0.14 12.66
N PRO A 253 6.32 0.34 11.41
CA PRO A 253 7.50 -0.33 10.90
C PRO A 253 8.80 0.12 11.59
N TYR A 254 8.79 1.22 12.36
CA TYR A 254 9.96 1.67 13.12
C TYR A 254 10.15 0.91 14.44
N LEU A 255 9.13 0.17 14.89
CA LEU A 255 9.24 -0.65 16.08
C LEU A 255 9.88 -1.99 15.75
N THR A 256 10.85 -2.39 16.57
CA THR A 256 11.59 -3.65 16.45
C THR A 256 10.66 -4.87 16.39
N GLU A 257 9.55 -4.85 17.12
CA GLU A 257 8.54 -5.93 17.12
C GLU A 257 7.88 -6.16 15.76
N ASN A 258 7.91 -5.16 14.86
CA ASN A 258 7.33 -5.23 13.53
C ASN A 258 8.39 -5.41 12.42
N ASP A 259 9.68 -5.54 12.76
CA ASP A 259 10.73 -5.87 11.79
C ASP A 259 10.69 -7.36 11.45
N ALA A 260 10.26 -7.69 10.22
CA ALA A 260 10.15 -9.07 9.76
C ALA A 260 11.47 -9.85 9.82
N ALA A 261 12.63 -9.18 9.72
CA ALA A 261 13.93 -9.84 9.78
C ALA A 261 14.25 -10.41 11.17
N LEU A 262 13.59 -9.92 12.23
CA LEU A 262 13.77 -10.40 13.60
C LEU A 262 12.86 -11.59 13.95
N ASP A 263 11.92 -11.93 13.06
CA ASP A 263 11.11 -13.14 13.13
C ASP A 263 11.21 -13.96 11.82
N PRO A 264 12.37 -14.59 11.57
CA PRO A 264 12.62 -15.31 10.33
C PRO A 264 11.76 -16.58 10.18
N PHE A 265 11.12 -17.08 11.24
CA PHE A 265 10.26 -18.26 11.17
C PHE A 265 8.93 -17.97 10.48
N HIS A 266 8.43 -16.73 10.61
CA HIS A 266 7.14 -16.29 10.05
C HIS A 266 7.29 -15.28 8.89
N TRP A 267 8.52 -15.05 8.41
CA TRP A 267 8.82 -14.22 7.25
C TRP A 267 9.33 -15.07 6.08
N THR A 268 8.94 -14.71 4.85
CA THR A 268 9.43 -15.38 3.64
C THR A 268 10.84 -14.97 3.24
N GLY A 269 11.42 -13.93 3.86
CA GLY A 269 12.69 -13.33 3.43
C GLY A 269 12.53 -12.32 2.29
N HIS A 270 11.30 -12.00 1.90
CA HIS A 270 11.00 -11.11 0.77
C HIS A 270 10.37 -9.80 1.23
N THR A 271 10.59 -8.73 0.47
CA THR A 271 10.07 -7.39 0.77
C THR A 271 9.39 -6.78 -0.46
N GLY A 272 8.17 -6.31 -0.28
CA GLY A 272 7.39 -5.61 -1.30
C GLY A 272 7.31 -4.11 -1.05
N CYS A 273 7.23 -3.33 -2.12
CA CYS A 273 6.97 -1.89 -2.06
C CYS A 273 5.95 -1.50 -3.13
N VAL A 274 4.95 -0.70 -2.77
CA VAL A 274 3.97 -0.13 -3.70
C VAL A 274 3.91 1.37 -3.50
N VAL A 275 4.03 2.13 -4.60
CA VAL A 275 3.89 3.59 -4.62
C VAL A 275 2.74 3.97 -5.55
N LEU A 276 1.72 4.65 -5.02
CA LEU A 276 0.64 5.21 -5.82
C LEU A 276 1.05 6.58 -6.37
N ALA A 277 0.95 6.75 -7.68
CA ALA A 277 1.40 7.95 -8.37
C ALA A 277 0.57 8.19 -9.65
N PRO A 278 -0.74 8.50 -9.53
CA PRO A 278 -1.63 8.67 -10.68
C PRO A 278 -1.20 9.81 -11.61
N HIS A 279 -0.46 10.80 -11.10
CA HIS A 279 0.08 11.91 -11.88
C HIS A 279 1.09 11.50 -12.94
N LEU A 280 1.69 10.29 -12.85
CA LEU A 280 2.67 9.82 -13.83
C LEU A 280 2.11 9.70 -15.26
N VAL A 281 0.78 9.54 -15.42
CA VAL A 281 0.14 9.48 -16.74
C VAL A 281 0.31 10.78 -17.55
N SER A 282 0.64 11.87 -16.86
CA SER A 282 0.90 13.17 -17.49
C SER A 282 2.31 13.32 -18.05
N ILE A 283 3.24 12.39 -17.81
CA ILE A 283 4.64 12.60 -18.19
C ILE A 283 4.88 12.25 -19.68
N GLY A 284 5.71 13.02 -20.38
CA GLY A 284 6.07 12.77 -21.77
C GLY A 284 7.09 11.64 -21.95
N LYS A 285 7.00 10.86 -23.03
CA LYS A 285 7.98 9.81 -23.37
C LYS A 285 9.40 10.39 -23.54
N LYS A 286 9.51 11.52 -24.23
CA LYS A 286 10.79 12.22 -24.46
C LYS A 286 11.41 12.74 -23.17
N GLU A 287 10.60 13.28 -22.26
CA GLU A 287 11.03 13.76 -20.95
C GLU A 287 11.63 12.64 -20.09
N LEU A 288 11.09 11.42 -20.22
CA LEU A 288 11.62 10.23 -19.55
C LEU A 288 12.89 9.67 -20.18
N GLY A 289 13.37 10.24 -21.28
CA GLY A 289 14.55 9.75 -21.99
C GLY A 289 14.30 8.51 -22.85
N LEU A 290 13.06 8.23 -23.26
CA LEU A 290 12.79 7.19 -24.27
C LEU A 290 13.40 7.61 -25.62
N PRO A 291 13.83 6.64 -26.46
CA PRO A 291 14.43 6.94 -27.75
C PRO A 291 13.39 7.43 -28.76
N ASN A 292 13.84 8.17 -29.78
CA ASN A 292 13.02 8.40 -30.96
C ASN A 292 12.78 7.07 -31.71
N VAL A 293 11.64 6.92 -32.39
CA VAL A 293 11.28 5.71 -33.14
C VAL A 293 12.36 5.29 -34.17
N SER A 294 13.12 6.24 -34.71
CA SER A 294 14.24 5.96 -35.64
C SER A 294 15.42 5.24 -34.99
N GLU A 295 15.60 5.40 -33.68
CA GLU A 295 16.69 4.83 -32.88
C GLU A 295 16.20 3.63 -32.03
N ALA A 296 14.89 3.38 -32.02
CA ALA A 296 14.27 2.36 -31.20
C ALA A 296 14.42 0.95 -31.80
N THR A 297 14.64 -0.03 -30.92
CA THR A 297 14.60 -1.45 -31.28
C THR A 297 13.18 -1.90 -31.65
N ASP A 298 13.05 -3.03 -32.34
CA ASP A 298 11.73 -3.59 -32.68
C ASP A 298 10.91 -3.91 -31.43
N ARG A 299 11.57 -4.32 -30.34
CA ARG A 299 10.92 -4.54 -29.04
C ARG A 299 10.38 -3.24 -28.45
N GLN A 300 11.18 -2.17 -28.46
CA GLN A 300 10.76 -0.86 -27.97
C GLN A 300 9.57 -0.31 -28.78
N LYS A 301 9.61 -0.43 -30.11
CA LYS A 301 8.50 -0.04 -31.00
C LYS A 301 7.21 -0.80 -30.67
N ARG A 302 7.31 -2.12 -30.55
CA ARG A 302 6.17 -2.99 -30.21
C ARG A 302 5.56 -2.66 -28.85
N ASP A 303 6.40 -2.35 -27.87
CA ASP A 303 5.96 -2.05 -26.50
C ASP A 303 5.50 -0.58 -26.32
N GLY A 304 5.68 0.26 -27.34
CA GLY A 304 5.40 1.70 -27.26
C GLY A 304 6.42 2.47 -26.41
N MET A 305 7.63 1.94 -26.27
CA MET A 305 8.76 2.47 -25.49
C MET A 305 9.71 3.28 -26.37
N CYS A 306 9.10 4.12 -27.21
CA CYS A 306 9.75 5.11 -28.06
C CYS A 306 8.72 6.19 -28.42
N TRP A 307 9.19 7.32 -28.93
CA TRP A 307 8.32 8.40 -29.39
C TRP A 307 8.63 8.78 -30.84
N GLU A 308 7.60 9.15 -31.60
CA GLU A 308 7.74 9.77 -32.91
C GLU A 308 7.58 11.29 -32.79
N SER A 309 6.55 11.73 -32.06
CA SER A 309 6.33 13.14 -31.71
C SER A 309 6.75 13.46 -30.28
N ALA A 310 7.28 14.66 -30.06
CA ALA A 310 7.86 15.07 -28.78
C ALA A 310 6.82 15.26 -27.64
N ASP A 311 5.54 15.41 -27.98
CA ASP A 311 4.41 15.61 -27.07
C ASP A 311 3.73 14.31 -26.62
N GLU A 312 4.17 13.15 -27.13
CA GLU A 312 3.61 11.86 -26.76
C GLU A 312 3.76 11.58 -25.25
N ARG A 313 2.64 11.27 -24.59
CA ARG A 313 2.62 10.87 -23.17
C ARG A 313 3.06 9.42 -23.02
N TYR A 314 3.70 9.13 -21.89
CA TYR A 314 4.05 7.76 -21.53
C TYR A 314 2.77 6.92 -21.41
N ASN A 315 2.81 5.71 -22.00
CA ASN A 315 1.65 4.82 -22.11
C ASN A 315 0.39 5.50 -22.68
N ASP A 316 0.59 6.46 -23.58
CA ASP A 316 -0.48 7.21 -24.25
C ASP A 316 -1.42 7.94 -23.27
N GLY A 317 -0.91 8.27 -22.07
CA GLY A 317 -1.67 8.90 -20.98
C GLY A 317 -2.60 7.94 -20.24
N GLY A 318 -2.53 6.63 -20.51
CA GLY A 318 -3.30 5.61 -19.81
C GLY A 318 -2.62 5.13 -18.53
N GLY A 319 -3.43 4.75 -17.53
CA GLY A 319 -2.93 4.16 -16.30
C GLY A 319 -2.12 2.89 -16.53
N PHE A 320 -1.02 2.74 -15.78
CA PHE A 320 -0.11 1.60 -15.88
C PHE A 320 0.39 1.20 -14.49
N LYS A 321 1.03 0.02 -14.42
CA LYS A 321 1.89 -0.36 -13.32
C LYS A 321 3.28 -0.72 -13.84
N LEU A 322 4.31 -0.31 -13.11
CA LEU A 322 5.71 -0.55 -13.48
C LEU A 322 6.43 -1.28 -12.35
N VAL A 323 6.90 -2.49 -12.64
CA VAL A 323 7.46 -3.41 -11.64
C VAL A 323 8.96 -3.59 -11.83
N CYS A 324 9.73 -3.32 -10.78
CA CYS A 324 11.17 -3.57 -10.65
C CYS A 324 11.42 -4.67 -9.61
N ARG A 325 12.10 -5.76 -9.98
CA ARG A 325 12.40 -6.90 -9.08
C ARG A 325 13.53 -7.75 -9.63
N ASP A 326 14.22 -8.46 -8.75
CA ASP A 326 15.20 -9.48 -9.09
C ASP A 326 15.16 -10.67 -8.12
N ALA A 327 16.15 -11.55 -8.22
CA ALA A 327 16.28 -12.73 -7.37
C ALA A 327 16.69 -12.42 -5.91
N SER A 328 16.95 -11.16 -5.54
CA SER A 328 17.25 -10.78 -4.15
C SER A 328 16.03 -10.77 -3.24
N GLY A 329 14.82 -10.98 -3.79
CA GLY A 329 13.60 -11.07 -3.01
C GLY A 329 12.88 -9.74 -2.76
N VAL A 330 13.28 -8.66 -3.44
CA VAL A 330 12.63 -7.35 -3.33
C VAL A 330 11.87 -7.00 -4.62
N MET A 331 10.64 -6.54 -4.47
CA MET A 331 9.81 -6.05 -5.58
C MET A 331 9.29 -4.65 -5.28
N VAL A 332 9.55 -3.70 -6.18
CA VAL A 332 9.02 -2.33 -6.13
C VAL A 332 8.08 -2.09 -7.30
N THR A 333 6.86 -1.62 -7.00
CA THR A 333 5.86 -1.32 -8.01
C THR A 333 5.35 0.11 -7.92
N LEU A 334 5.36 0.81 -9.05
CA LEU A 334 4.65 2.09 -9.23
C LEU A 334 3.27 1.82 -9.83
N ILE A 335 2.23 2.48 -9.34
CA ILE A 335 0.87 2.40 -9.90
C ILE A 335 0.42 3.80 -10.31
N ALA A 336 0.23 4.01 -11.61
CA ALA A 336 -0.21 5.27 -12.21
C ALA A 336 -1.73 5.32 -12.39
N ASP A 337 -2.47 4.97 -11.34
CA ASP A 337 -3.94 5.03 -11.23
C ASP A 337 -4.30 4.88 -9.74
N ASN A 338 -5.48 5.33 -9.31
CA ASN A 338 -5.94 5.18 -7.93
C ASN A 338 -7.18 4.27 -7.79
N TYR A 339 -7.61 3.58 -8.84
CA TYR A 339 -8.65 2.57 -8.73
C TYR A 339 -8.19 1.43 -7.80
N PHE A 340 -8.98 1.20 -6.74
CA PHE A 340 -8.69 0.26 -5.65
C PHE A 340 -8.31 -1.15 -6.11
N GLY A 341 -8.86 -1.62 -7.23
CA GLY A 341 -8.56 -2.94 -7.78
C GLY A 341 -7.09 -3.13 -8.16
N TYR A 342 -6.37 -2.09 -8.55
CA TYR A 342 -4.92 -2.17 -8.79
C TYR A 342 -4.16 -2.47 -7.50
N CYS A 343 -4.52 -1.81 -6.39
CA CYS A 343 -3.88 -2.03 -5.09
C CYS A 343 -4.04 -3.49 -4.63
N LYS A 344 -5.27 -4.03 -4.67
CA LYS A 344 -5.53 -5.44 -4.33
C LYS A 344 -4.75 -6.42 -5.21
N LYS A 345 -4.75 -6.20 -6.53
CA LYS A 345 -4.07 -7.10 -7.47
C LYS A 345 -2.55 -6.96 -7.42
N GLU A 346 -2.02 -5.85 -6.92
CA GLU A 346 -0.59 -5.69 -6.71
C GLU A 346 -0.10 -6.45 -5.48
N VAL A 347 -0.85 -6.44 -4.37
CA VAL A 347 -0.54 -7.33 -3.23
C VAL A 347 -0.52 -8.79 -3.69
N LYS A 348 -1.52 -9.21 -4.49
CA LYS A 348 -1.53 -10.54 -5.12
C LYS A 348 -0.27 -10.81 -5.96
N THR A 349 0.17 -9.83 -6.76
CA THR A 349 1.38 -9.97 -7.60
C THR A 349 2.63 -10.17 -6.75
N GLN A 350 2.76 -9.44 -5.63
CA GLN A 350 3.88 -9.58 -4.72
C GLN A 350 3.85 -10.88 -3.90
N ILE A 351 2.66 -11.36 -3.49
CA ILE A 351 2.51 -12.70 -2.88
C ILE A 351 2.98 -13.77 -3.88
N SER A 352 2.53 -13.70 -5.15
CA SER A 352 2.94 -14.64 -6.20
C SER A 352 4.45 -14.61 -6.45
N PHE A 353 5.06 -13.43 -6.46
CA PHE A 353 6.52 -13.30 -6.54
C PHE A 353 7.22 -13.96 -5.34
N SER A 354 6.73 -13.71 -4.12
CA SER A 354 7.27 -14.30 -2.91
C SER A 354 7.13 -15.83 -2.89
N ALA A 355 5.99 -16.37 -3.30
CA ALA A 355 5.74 -17.80 -3.41
C ALA A 355 6.72 -18.47 -4.40
N ASN A 356 6.90 -17.86 -5.58
CA ASN A 356 7.81 -18.37 -6.61
C ASN A 356 9.27 -18.44 -6.15
N LEU A 357 9.73 -17.47 -5.34
CA LEU A 357 11.10 -17.46 -4.82
C LEU A 357 11.26 -18.35 -3.57
N LEU A 358 10.22 -18.48 -2.74
CA LEU A 358 10.26 -19.29 -1.52
C LEU A 358 10.29 -20.79 -1.86
N GLY A 359 9.52 -21.21 -2.86
CA GLY A 359 9.30 -22.62 -3.18
C GLY A 359 8.32 -23.31 -2.21
N ASN A 360 7.84 -24.50 -2.61
CA ASN A 360 6.89 -25.33 -1.84
C ASN A 360 5.57 -24.64 -1.44
N THR A 361 5.19 -23.57 -2.14
CA THR A 361 3.91 -22.88 -1.98
C THR A 361 3.53 -22.20 -3.30
N GLU A 362 2.23 -21.99 -3.50
CA GLU A 362 1.67 -21.44 -4.74
C GLU A 362 0.67 -20.33 -4.41
N GLU A 363 0.68 -19.28 -5.22
CA GLU A 363 -0.33 -18.23 -5.16
C GLU A 363 -1.37 -18.49 -6.24
N GLU A 364 -2.63 -18.70 -5.85
CA GLU A 364 -3.68 -19.11 -6.77
C GLU A 364 -4.77 -18.05 -6.95
N HIS A 365 -5.36 -18.00 -8.15
CA HIS A 365 -6.60 -17.25 -8.37
C HIS A 365 -7.79 -18.22 -8.38
N ALA A 366 -8.08 -18.79 -7.20
CA ALA A 366 -9.08 -19.81 -7.02
C ALA A 366 -10.13 -19.43 -5.95
N GLY A 367 -11.29 -20.06 -6.02
CA GLY A 367 -12.27 -20.11 -4.93
C GLY A 367 -12.27 -21.51 -4.30
N GLY A 368 -12.95 -21.67 -3.16
CA GLY A 368 -13.06 -22.97 -2.49
C GLY A 368 -14.13 -22.97 -1.41
N ALA A 369 -14.57 -24.16 -1.00
CA ALA A 369 -15.51 -24.37 0.10
C ALA A 369 -15.27 -25.73 0.76
N VAL A 370 -15.45 -25.79 2.08
CA VAL A 370 -15.60 -27.05 2.82
C VAL A 370 -17.10 -27.27 3.00
N ALA A 371 -17.67 -28.22 2.26
CA ALA A 371 -19.10 -28.52 2.31
C ALA A 371 -19.36 -29.73 3.22
N PHE A 372 -20.24 -29.55 4.20
CA PHE A 372 -20.72 -30.63 5.05
C PHE A 372 -22.06 -31.12 4.51
N SER A 373 -22.24 -32.44 4.50
CA SER A 373 -23.53 -33.04 4.16
C SER A 373 -24.58 -32.61 5.18
N SER A 374 -25.66 -32.02 4.69
CA SER A 374 -26.85 -31.71 5.48
C SER A 374 -27.97 -32.67 5.13
N TYR A 375 -28.79 -33.01 6.11
CA TYR A 375 -29.91 -33.95 5.97
C TYR A 375 -31.19 -33.27 6.45
N ASP A 376 -32.29 -33.50 5.73
CA ASP A 376 -33.64 -33.27 6.26
C ASP A 376 -33.99 -34.49 7.12
N LEU A 377 -34.11 -34.26 8.42
CA LEU A 377 -34.30 -35.32 9.41
C LEU A 377 -35.79 -35.64 9.66
N GLY A 378 -36.72 -34.95 8.98
CA GLY A 378 -38.16 -35.12 9.19
C GLY A 378 -38.62 -34.66 10.58
N GLU A 379 -39.79 -35.15 11.01
CA GLU A 379 -40.40 -34.76 12.29
C GLU A 379 -39.82 -35.50 13.51
N ASP A 380 -39.22 -36.68 13.32
CA ASP A 380 -38.61 -37.49 14.38
C ASP A 380 -37.31 -38.13 13.88
N PHE A 381 -36.22 -37.90 14.60
CA PHE A 381 -34.91 -38.46 14.32
C PHE A 381 -34.19 -38.83 15.61
N GLN A 382 -33.74 -40.08 15.69
CA GLN A 382 -32.96 -40.60 16.80
C GLN A 382 -31.62 -41.14 16.29
N LEU A 383 -30.53 -40.46 16.64
CA LEU A 383 -29.17 -40.85 16.25
C LEU A 383 -28.80 -42.26 16.73
N SER A 384 -29.30 -42.64 17.91
CA SER A 384 -29.09 -43.95 18.54
C SER A 384 -29.61 -45.13 17.72
N ALA A 385 -30.54 -44.91 16.79
CA ALA A 385 -31.02 -45.94 15.86
C ALA A 385 -29.98 -46.30 14.77
N TYR A 386 -29.02 -45.42 14.51
CA TYR A 386 -28.03 -45.54 13.44
C TYR A 386 -26.59 -45.64 13.93
N VAL A 387 -26.32 -45.13 15.13
CA VAL A 387 -25.03 -45.27 15.82
C VAL A 387 -25.30 -46.02 17.12
N LYS A 388 -24.77 -47.24 17.25
CA LYS A 388 -24.70 -47.91 18.56
C LYS A 388 -23.82 -47.02 19.44
N GLU A 389 -24.43 -46.33 20.41
CA GLU A 389 -23.68 -45.82 21.55
C GLU A 389 -23.01 -47.03 22.20
N VAL A 390 -21.68 -47.09 22.07
CA VAL A 390 -20.86 -48.02 22.83
C VAL A 390 -20.40 -47.21 24.03
N ASP A 391 -20.96 -47.52 25.20
CA ASP A 391 -20.53 -46.98 26.50
C ASP A 391 -19.01 -47.14 26.71
#